data_AF-A0A6L8MN18-F1
#
_entry.id   AF-A0A6L8MN18-F1
#
_cell.length_a   1.000
_cell.length_b   1.000
_cell.length_c   1.000
_cell.angle_alpha   90.00
_cell.angle_beta   90.00
_cell.angle_gamma   90.00
#
_symmetry.space_group_name_H-M   'P 1'
#
loop_
_entity.id
_entity.type
_entity.pdbx_description
1 polymer ?
#
loop_
_entity_poly.entity_id
_entity_poly.type
_entity_poly.pdbx_seq_one_letter_code
_entity_poly.pdbx_strand_id
1 'polypeptide(L)'
;MIYVKRDPTLIPEKVLKVAERAQAQLEALPSVERKDFIAKKAHVWRAFTRYLSKMSYGKCWYSESNDPQSFFAVDHFRPKGEAKRTEADSDDGYPWLAFSIENFCLAAGRSNSINKDEATDETVGKGSWFPLLTAVPKARWDDRCEVDELPVLLDPTKLGDVDLIDINPDDGRAMPSMVCIGDVKRLRASKSIELYGLNLGNLITARKRVMREVEDHYQNLMELLAEDQDRPAINRIQEQIRRATRSDAPYARAARAKLLQLPAGAYFCAKPEDLPMIA
;
A
#
# COMPACT_ATOMS: atom_id res chain seq x y z
N MET A 1 0.97 3.54 -4.83
CA MET A 1 1.27 3.30 -3.41
C MET A 1 1.82 4.58 -2.80
N ILE A 2 1.32 5.03 -1.65
CA ILE A 2 1.95 6.08 -0.86
C ILE A 2 2.67 5.50 0.35
N TYR A 3 3.58 6.28 0.92
CA TYR A 3 4.19 5.96 2.20
C TYR A 3 3.15 6.05 3.33
N VAL A 4 3.05 4.98 4.12
CA VAL A 4 2.21 4.92 5.31
C VAL A 4 3.12 4.97 6.54
N LYS A 5 3.09 6.12 7.22
CA LYS A 5 3.79 6.28 8.50
C LYS A 5 3.02 5.53 9.58
N ARG A 6 3.67 4.57 10.23
CA ARG A 6 3.09 3.91 11.41
C ARG A 6 3.04 4.87 12.58
N ASP A 7 1.92 4.82 13.30
CA ASP A 7 1.70 5.62 14.49
C ASP A 7 1.03 4.79 15.59
N PRO A 8 1.83 4.16 16.48
CA PRO A 8 1.28 3.35 17.56
C PRO A 8 0.45 4.17 18.55
N THR A 9 0.58 5.50 18.60
CA THR A 9 -0.18 6.36 19.53
C THR A 9 -1.68 6.39 19.19
N LEU A 10 -2.04 6.07 17.94
CA LEU A 10 -3.43 5.94 17.50
C LEU A 10 -4.13 4.69 18.07
N ILE A 11 -3.38 3.76 18.66
CA ILE A 11 -3.88 2.47 19.13
C ILE A 11 -4.02 2.50 20.66
N PRO A 12 -5.23 2.31 21.22
CA PRO A 12 -5.42 2.23 22.66
C PRO A 12 -4.64 1.09 23.27
N GLU A 13 -4.02 1.35 24.43
CA GLU A 13 -3.21 0.38 25.17
C GLU A 13 -3.93 -0.95 25.41
N LYS A 14 -5.24 -0.92 25.70
CA LYS A 14 -6.04 -2.13 25.88
C LYS A 14 -6.05 -3.05 24.65
N VAL A 15 -5.98 -2.51 23.44
CA VAL A 15 -5.94 -3.30 22.20
C VAL A 15 -4.55 -3.89 22.00
N LEU A 16 -3.50 -3.12 22.28
CA LEU A 16 -2.11 -3.58 22.29
C LEU A 16 -1.94 -4.77 23.24
N LYS A 17 -2.43 -4.64 24.49
CA LYS A 17 -2.37 -5.69 25.51
C LYS A 17 -3.08 -6.99 25.10
N VAL A 18 -4.16 -6.92 24.33
CA VAL A 18 -4.84 -8.12 23.81
C VAL A 18 -3.95 -8.85 22.80
N ALA A 19 -3.28 -8.13 21.91
CA ALA A 19 -2.33 -8.71 20.97
C ALA A 19 -1.10 -9.29 21.68
N GLU A 20 -0.53 -8.57 22.65
CA GLU A 20 0.59 -9.06 23.48
C GLU A 20 0.24 -10.37 24.21
N ARG A 21 -0.94 -10.44 24.82
CA ARG A 21 -1.41 -11.66 25.51
C ARG A 21 -1.60 -12.82 24.52
N ALA A 22 -2.16 -12.56 23.35
CA ALA A 22 -2.32 -13.58 22.31
C ALA A 22 -0.96 -14.08 21.80
N GLN A 23 0.02 -13.18 21.64
CA GLN A 23 1.39 -13.53 21.27
C GLN A 23 2.05 -14.39 22.35
N ALA A 24 2.00 -13.99 23.62
CA ALA A 24 2.59 -14.76 24.71
C ALA A 24 2.01 -16.18 24.82
N GLN A 25 0.69 -16.33 24.59
CA GLN A 25 0.05 -17.64 24.52
C GLN A 25 0.58 -18.46 23.34
N LEU A 26 0.69 -17.84 22.15
CA LEU A 26 1.19 -18.51 20.96
C LEU A 26 2.64 -19.02 21.13
N GLU A 27 3.50 -18.23 21.76
CA GLU A 27 4.89 -18.59 22.03
C GLU A 27 5.01 -19.83 22.93
N ALA A 28 4.09 -19.98 23.89
CA ALA A 28 4.07 -21.11 24.82
C ALA A 28 3.50 -22.40 24.21
N LEU A 29 2.89 -22.34 23.01
CA LEU A 29 2.24 -23.51 22.39
C LEU A 29 3.25 -24.42 21.67
N PRO A 30 3.02 -25.74 21.70
CA PRO A 30 3.67 -26.69 20.81
C PRO A 30 3.41 -26.35 19.34
N SER A 31 4.38 -26.64 18.45
CA SER A 31 4.30 -26.29 17.02
C SER A 31 2.98 -26.72 16.36
N VAL A 32 2.51 -27.93 16.67
CA VAL A 32 1.29 -28.53 16.10
C VAL A 32 -0.01 -27.79 16.45
N GLU A 33 -0.04 -27.01 17.54
CA GLU A 33 -1.24 -26.29 18.00
C GLU A 33 -1.30 -24.84 17.50
N ARG A 34 -0.18 -24.29 17.01
CA ARG A 34 -0.03 -22.86 16.69
C ARG A 34 -0.98 -22.41 15.57
N LYS A 35 -1.08 -23.19 14.50
CA LYS A 35 -1.91 -22.85 13.33
C LYS A 35 -3.38 -22.72 13.71
N ASP A 36 -3.89 -23.68 14.47
CA ASP A 36 -5.28 -23.69 14.95
C ASP A 36 -5.54 -22.57 15.95
N PHE A 37 -4.59 -22.29 16.84
CA PHE A 37 -4.68 -21.17 17.76
C PHE A 37 -4.78 -19.83 17.02
N ILE A 38 -3.89 -19.61 16.05
CA ILE A 38 -3.88 -18.39 15.22
C ILE A 38 -5.23 -18.22 14.50
N ALA A 39 -5.73 -19.28 13.86
CA ALA A 39 -7.00 -19.24 13.13
C ALA A 39 -8.19 -18.82 14.02
N LYS A 40 -8.25 -19.34 15.26
CA LYS A 40 -9.30 -19.02 16.25
C LYS A 40 -9.22 -17.58 16.79
N LYS A 41 -8.09 -16.89 16.59
CA LYS A 41 -7.82 -15.54 17.14
C LYS A 41 -7.94 -14.41 16.13
N ALA A 42 -8.67 -14.63 15.02
CA ALA A 42 -8.83 -13.61 13.99
C ALA A 42 -9.43 -12.28 14.45
N HIS A 43 -10.23 -12.30 15.51
CA HIS A 43 -10.76 -11.08 16.13
C HIS A 43 -9.66 -10.15 16.67
N VAL A 44 -8.47 -10.67 17.02
CA VAL A 44 -7.35 -9.87 17.57
C VAL A 44 -6.85 -8.89 16.53
N TRP A 45 -6.42 -9.35 15.35
CA TRP A 45 -5.92 -8.44 14.30
C TRP A 45 -7.05 -7.61 13.68
N ARG A 46 -8.28 -8.15 13.56
CA ARG A 46 -9.44 -7.36 13.10
C ARG A 46 -9.76 -6.16 14.00
N ALA A 47 -9.41 -6.21 15.29
CA ALA A 47 -9.57 -5.06 16.17
C ALA A 47 -8.69 -3.85 15.77
N PHE A 48 -7.66 -4.06 14.95
CA PHE A 48 -6.74 -3.02 14.50
C PHE A 48 -7.23 -2.25 13.27
N THR A 49 -8.23 -2.76 12.53
CA THR A 49 -8.72 -2.18 11.26
C THR A 49 -8.93 -0.68 11.33
N ARG A 50 -9.63 -0.19 12.36
CA ARG A 50 -9.96 1.25 12.48
C ARG A 50 -8.75 2.14 12.73
N TYR A 51 -7.70 1.64 13.38
CA TYR A 51 -6.49 2.42 13.67
C TYR A 51 -5.55 2.42 12.46
N LEU A 52 -5.39 1.27 11.81
CA LEU A 52 -4.64 1.17 10.54
C LEU A 52 -5.29 2.01 9.44
N SER A 53 -6.63 2.10 9.44
CA SER A 53 -7.39 3.00 8.56
C SER A 53 -7.04 4.46 8.78
N LYS A 54 -6.88 4.92 10.03
CA LYS A 54 -6.43 6.30 10.29
C LYS A 54 -5.03 6.58 9.72
N MET A 55 -4.10 5.62 9.82
CA MET A 55 -2.72 5.77 9.34
C MET A 55 -2.63 5.97 7.81
N SER A 56 -3.60 5.45 7.06
CA SER A 56 -3.66 5.58 5.59
C SER A 56 -4.80 6.47 5.09
N TYR A 57 -5.40 7.29 5.96
CA TYR A 57 -6.51 8.17 5.61
C TYR A 57 -7.72 7.42 5.00
N GLY A 58 -7.99 6.21 5.50
CA GLY A 58 -9.07 5.36 5.03
C GLY A 58 -8.78 4.60 3.75
N LYS A 59 -7.53 4.55 3.28
CA LYS A 59 -7.14 3.96 2.00
C LYS A 59 -6.42 2.63 2.14
N CYS A 60 -6.45 1.84 1.08
CA CYS A 60 -5.65 0.62 0.95
C CYS A 60 -4.17 1.00 0.95
N TRP A 61 -3.37 0.36 1.80
CA TRP A 61 -1.94 0.64 1.93
C TRP A 61 -1.18 0.33 0.63
N TYR A 62 -1.64 -0.66 -0.15
CA TYR A 62 -1.01 -1.03 -1.42
C TYR A 62 -1.48 -0.16 -2.60
N SER A 63 -2.79 0.00 -2.76
CA SER A 63 -3.37 0.56 -3.99
C SER A 63 -3.80 2.02 -3.91
N GLU A 64 -3.79 2.65 -2.72
CA GLU A 64 -4.37 3.98 -2.44
C GLU A 64 -5.88 4.09 -2.68
N SER A 65 -6.55 2.97 -2.96
CA SER A 65 -8.00 2.96 -3.15
C SER A 65 -8.73 3.26 -1.84
N ASN A 66 -9.72 4.15 -1.89
CA ASN A 66 -10.66 4.45 -0.81
C ASN A 66 -12.04 3.83 -1.06
N ASP A 67 -12.13 2.84 -1.97
CA ASP A 67 -13.39 2.27 -2.45
C ASP A 67 -14.38 1.96 -1.30
N PRO A 68 -15.48 2.71 -1.18
CA PRO A 68 -16.42 2.60 -0.06
C PRO A 68 -17.21 1.29 -0.08
N GLN A 69 -17.22 0.58 -1.21
CA GLN A 69 -17.88 -0.72 -1.34
C GLN A 69 -16.92 -1.90 -1.14
N SER A 70 -15.62 -1.64 -0.95
CA SER A 70 -14.65 -2.69 -0.69
C SER A 70 -14.58 -3.04 0.80
N PHE A 71 -14.59 -4.34 1.10
CA PHE A 71 -14.26 -4.80 2.45
C PHE A 71 -12.76 -4.64 2.69
N PHE A 72 -12.40 -3.75 3.61
CA PHE A 72 -11.04 -3.63 4.11
C PHE A 72 -10.77 -4.66 5.21
N ALA A 73 -9.62 -5.30 5.13
CA ALA A 73 -9.15 -6.26 6.11
C ALA A 73 -7.74 -5.87 6.59
N VAL A 74 -7.38 -6.39 7.76
CA VAL A 74 -6.00 -6.39 8.21
C VAL A 74 -5.29 -7.56 7.54
N ASP A 75 -4.40 -7.23 6.61
CA ASP A 75 -3.46 -8.14 5.98
C ASP A 75 -2.20 -8.28 6.85
N HIS A 76 -1.55 -9.43 6.73
CA HIS A 76 -0.23 -9.70 7.29
C HIS A 76 0.78 -9.59 6.17
N PHE A 77 1.59 -8.52 6.14
CA PHE A 77 2.58 -8.29 5.07
C PHE A 77 3.42 -9.56 4.85
N ARG A 78 3.96 -10.09 5.93
CA ARG A 78 4.53 -11.44 6.05
C ARG A 78 3.42 -12.44 6.45
N PRO A 79 2.99 -13.36 5.58
CA PRO A 79 1.85 -14.24 5.84
C PRO A 79 2.01 -15.11 7.09
N LYS A 80 1.02 -15.10 7.99
CA LYS A 80 1.11 -15.76 9.30
C LYS A 80 0.94 -17.28 9.35
N GLY A 81 0.50 -17.92 8.26
CA GLY A 81 0.11 -19.35 8.30
C GLY A 81 0.44 -20.16 7.06
N GLU A 82 0.84 -19.49 5.99
CA GLU A 82 1.46 -20.07 4.81
C GLU A 82 2.10 -18.92 4.02
N ALA A 83 3.37 -19.04 3.64
CA ALA A 83 4.01 -18.13 2.70
C ALA A 83 4.35 -18.86 1.40
N LYS A 84 3.63 -18.52 0.33
CA LYS A 84 3.89 -19.00 -1.03
C LYS A 84 5.10 -18.25 -1.59
N ARG A 85 6.18 -18.97 -1.85
CA ARG A 85 7.48 -18.42 -2.28
C ARG A 85 7.59 -18.43 -3.80
N THR A 86 7.16 -19.52 -4.42
CA THR A 86 7.04 -19.70 -5.87
C THR A 86 5.74 -20.43 -6.18
N GLU A 87 5.44 -20.71 -7.44
CA GLU A 87 4.28 -21.55 -7.79
C GLU A 87 4.36 -22.96 -7.21
N ALA A 88 5.58 -23.49 -7.02
CA ALA A 88 5.83 -24.85 -6.58
C ALA A 88 6.36 -24.95 -5.14
N ASP A 89 6.62 -23.83 -4.46
CA ASP A 89 7.24 -23.78 -3.13
C ASP A 89 6.43 -22.90 -2.17
N SER A 90 6.08 -23.46 -1.02
CA SER A 90 5.48 -22.75 0.11
C SER A 90 6.03 -23.29 1.43
N ASP A 91 5.99 -22.46 2.46
CA ASP A 91 6.35 -22.84 3.83
C ASP A 91 5.32 -22.31 4.84
N ASP A 92 5.56 -22.57 6.13
CA ASP A 92 4.66 -22.22 7.24
C ASP A 92 4.43 -20.70 7.40
N GLY A 93 5.19 -19.89 6.66
CA GLY A 93 5.16 -18.43 6.76
C GLY A 93 5.73 -17.96 8.10
N TYR A 94 5.04 -17.00 8.72
CA TYR A 94 5.54 -16.24 9.86
C TYR A 94 4.55 -16.29 11.03
N PRO A 95 4.27 -17.48 11.61
CA PRO A 95 3.31 -17.61 12.70
C PRO A 95 3.65 -16.75 13.91
N TRP A 96 4.94 -16.53 14.21
CA TRP A 96 5.36 -15.65 15.30
C TRP A 96 5.05 -14.17 15.05
N LEU A 97 4.68 -13.78 13.83
CA LEU A 97 4.21 -12.43 13.48
C LEU A 97 2.68 -12.33 13.38
N ALA A 98 1.93 -13.37 13.79
CA ALA A 98 0.47 -13.40 13.68
C ALA A 98 -0.23 -12.26 14.44
N PHE A 99 0.35 -11.84 15.56
CA PHE A 99 -0.16 -10.75 16.40
C PHE A 99 0.77 -9.53 16.45
N SER A 100 1.75 -9.47 15.54
CA SER A 100 2.67 -8.34 15.45
C SER A 100 2.06 -7.20 14.63
N ILE A 101 1.87 -6.06 15.28
CA ILE A 101 1.32 -4.83 14.66
C ILE A 101 2.25 -4.33 13.56
N GLU A 102 3.56 -4.54 13.75
CA GLU A 102 4.58 -4.21 12.75
C GLU A 102 4.49 -5.10 11.50
N ASN A 103 3.60 -6.09 11.49
CA ASN A 103 3.31 -6.93 10.33
C ASN A 103 1.91 -6.66 9.74
N PHE A 104 1.13 -5.75 10.33
CA PHE A 104 -0.24 -5.47 9.89
C PHE A 104 -0.29 -4.34 8.86
N CYS A 105 -1.12 -4.55 7.83
CA CYS A 105 -1.43 -3.57 6.79
C CYS A 105 -2.94 -3.49 6.58
N LEU A 106 -3.50 -2.31 6.31
CA LEU A 106 -4.88 -2.21 5.86
C LEU A 106 -4.94 -2.45 4.35
N ALA A 107 -5.61 -3.52 3.93
CA ALA A 107 -5.71 -3.88 2.52
C ALA A 107 -7.18 -4.05 2.10
N ALA A 108 -7.51 -3.50 0.93
CA ALA A 108 -8.78 -3.77 0.26
C ALA A 108 -8.81 -5.24 -0.22
N GLY A 109 -9.99 -5.88 -0.18
CA GLY A 109 -10.13 -7.29 -0.57
C GLY A 109 -9.57 -7.63 -1.95
N ARG A 110 -9.66 -6.70 -2.92
CA ARG A 110 -9.10 -6.89 -4.27
C ARG A 110 -7.56 -6.94 -4.34
N SER A 111 -6.87 -6.33 -3.37
CA SER A 111 -5.41 -6.42 -3.26
C SER A 111 -4.97 -7.54 -2.32
N ASN A 112 -5.78 -7.83 -1.30
CA ASN A 112 -5.44 -8.80 -0.26
C ASN A 112 -5.74 -10.26 -0.65
N SER A 113 -6.85 -10.49 -1.33
CA SER A 113 -7.29 -11.83 -1.73
C SER A 113 -6.84 -12.15 -3.16
N ILE A 114 -6.76 -13.43 -3.48
CA ILE A 114 -6.61 -13.89 -4.86
C ILE A 114 -7.90 -13.56 -5.62
N ASN A 115 -7.76 -12.89 -6.76
CA ASN A 115 -8.82 -12.50 -7.67
C ASN A 115 -8.47 -12.94 -9.09
N LYS A 116 -9.47 -13.08 -9.96
CA LYS A 116 -9.25 -13.14 -11.41
C LYS A 116 -9.46 -11.75 -12.00
N ASP A 117 -8.50 -11.27 -12.80
CA ASP A 117 -8.70 -10.08 -13.61
C ASP A 117 -9.67 -10.44 -14.74
N GLU A 118 -10.86 -9.81 -14.74
CA GLU A 118 -11.90 -10.08 -15.73
C GLU A 118 -11.45 -9.74 -17.16
N ALA A 119 -10.46 -8.86 -17.33
CA ALA A 119 -9.98 -8.44 -18.64
C ALA A 119 -8.88 -9.35 -19.23
N THR A 120 -8.09 -10.00 -18.37
CA THR A 120 -6.95 -10.83 -18.81
C THR A 120 -7.08 -12.31 -18.44
N ASP A 121 -8.06 -12.67 -17.62
CA ASP A 121 -8.23 -13.97 -16.94
C ASP A 121 -7.02 -14.40 -16.06
N GLU A 122 -6.12 -13.46 -15.77
CA GLU A 122 -4.96 -13.69 -14.91
C GLU A 122 -5.35 -13.66 -13.44
N THR A 123 -4.65 -14.47 -12.63
CA THR A 123 -4.85 -14.51 -11.19
C THR A 123 -3.97 -13.47 -10.50
N VAL A 124 -4.57 -12.51 -9.80
CA VAL A 124 -3.88 -11.38 -9.15
C VAL A 124 -4.28 -11.24 -7.68
N GLY A 125 -3.50 -10.47 -6.92
CA GLY A 125 -3.74 -10.26 -5.48
C GLY A 125 -2.84 -11.11 -4.58
N LYS A 126 -2.59 -10.61 -3.36
CA LYS A 126 -1.47 -11.08 -2.54
C LYS A 126 -1.72 -12.49 -2.01
N GLY A 127 -2.86 -12.72 -1.36
CA GLY A 127 -3.13 -13.99 -0.67
C GLY A 127 -1.98 -14.38 0.27
N SER A 128 -1.48 -15.61 0.10
CA SER A 128 -0.30 -16.13 0.80
C SER A 128 1.03 -15.85 0.09
N TRP A 129 1.05 -15.14 -1.04
CA TRP A 129 2.31 -14.83 -1.74
C TRP A 129 3.24 -13.96 -0.89
N PHE A 130 4.46 -14.45 -0.71
CA PHE A 130 5.57 -13.73 -0.11
C PHE A 130 6.92 -14.21 -0.68
N PRO A 131 7.18 -13.93 -1.96
CA PRO A 131 8.44 -14.28 -2.58
C PRO A 131 9.62 -13.55 -1.92
N LEU A 132 10.75 -14.25 -1.82
CA LEU A 132 12.04 -13.70 -1.40
C LEU A 132 13.00 -13.73 -2.60
N LEU A 133 14.01 -12.85 -2.60
CA LEU A 133 15.11 -12.98 -3.55
C LEU A 133 15.84 -14.32 -3.32
N THR A 134 16.49 -14.84 -4.36
CA THR A 134 17.19 -16.12 -4.30
C THR A 134 18.43 -16.05 -3.41
N ALA A 135 18.82 -17.20 -2.85
CA ALA A 135 20.04 -17.36 -2.04
C ALA A 135 20.13 -16.51 -0.76
N VAL A 136 19.00 -16.03 -0.23
CA VAL A 136 18.93 -15.40 1.10
C VAL A 136 18.42 -16.40 2.15
N PRO A 137 18.81 -16.24 3.43
CA PRO A 137 18.21 -16.98 4.54
C PRO A 137 16.68 -16.81 4.53
N LYS A 138 15.96 -17.84 5.00
CA LYS A 138 14.52 -17.78 5.23
C LYS A 138 14.29 -17.85 6.73
N ALA A 139 13.61 -16.86 7.29
CA ALA A 139 13.26 -16.86 8.70
C ALA A 139 12.27 -17.98 9.02
N ARG A 140 12.46 -18.60 10.18
CA ARG A 140 11.64 -19.70 10.70
C ARG A 140 11.30 -19.42 12.15
N TRP A 141 10.43 -20.24 12.72
CA TRP A 141 9.99 -20.06 14.10
C TRP A 141 11.16 -20.05 15.09
N ASP A 142 12.09 -20.99 14.88
CA ASP A 142 13.28 -21.27 15.68
C ASP A 142 14.48 -20.40 15.30
N ASP A 143 14.48 -19.84 14.09
CA ASP A 143 15.51 -18.92 13.59
C ASP A 143 14.87 -17.69 12.93
N ARG A 144 14.55 -16.69 13.76
CA ARG A 144 13.87 -15.46 13.37
C ARG A 144 14.87 -14.45 12.80
N CYS A 145 15.42 -14.78 11.63
CA CYS A 145 16.36 -13.96 10.89
C CYS A 145 15.66 -13.05 9.86
N GLU A 146 14.51 -12.43 10.19
CA GLU A 146 13.73 -11.62 9.24
C GLU A 146 14.49 -10.38 8.72
N VAL A 147 15.53 -9.97 9.44
CA VAL A 147 16.43 -8.86 9.08
C VAL A 147 17.38 -9.22 7.93
N ASP A 148 17.68 -10.50 7.75
CA ASP A 148 18.56 -11.01 6.70
C ASP A 148 17.80 -11.42 5.43
N GLU A 149 16.46 -11.46 5.51
CA GLU A 149 15.60 -11.70 4.37
C GLU A 149 15.51 -10.48 3.44
N LEU A 150 15.38 -10.76 2.14
CA LEU A 150 15.09 -9.75 1.13
C LEU A 150 13.74 -10.04 0.46
N PRO A 151 12.62 -9.49 1.00
CA PRO A 151 11.30 -9.62 0.38
C PRO A 151 11.25 -9.00 -1.01
N VAL A 152 10.62 -9.73 -1.94
CA VAL A 152 10.34 -9.20 -3.28
C VAL A 152 9.25 -8.13 -3.23
N LEU A 153 8.23 -8.35 -2.41
CA LEU A 153 7.11 -7.44 -2.24
C LEU A 153 7.55 -6.09 -1.62
N LEU A 154 6.98 -5.00 -2.12
CA LEU A 154 7.23 -3.64 -1.65
C LEU A 154 6.42 -3.33 -0.38
N ASP A 155 7.11 -2.93 0.68
CA ASP A 155 6.50 -2.56 1.95
C ASP A 155 6.05 -1.09 1.95
N PRO A 156 4.75 -0.78 2.07
CA PRO A 156 4.24 0.60 2.07
C PRO A 156 4.71 1.43 3.27
N THR A 157 5.33 0.80 4.28
CA THR A 157 5.90 1.46 5.46
C THR A 157 7.39 1.78 5.31
N LYS A 158 7.99 1.47 4.15
CA LYS A 158 9.39 1.79 3.82
C LYS A 158 9.45 2.78 2.66
N LEU A 159 10.00 3.97 2.90
CA LEU A 159 10.16 5.00 1.85
C LEU A 159 10.89 4.45 0.61
N GLY A 160 12.01 3.76 0.83
CA GLY A 160 12.81 3.20 -0.27
C GLY A 160 12.09 2.15 -1.11
N ASP A 161 11.04 1.48 -0.58
CA ASP A 161 10.20 0.56 -1.36
C ASP A 161 9.11 1.32 -2.12
N VAL A 162 8.48 2.29 -1.46
CA VAL A 162 7.48 3.18 -2.05
C VAL A 162 8.05 3.99 -3.22
N ASP A 163 9.34 4.29 -3.20
CA ASP A 163 10.03 4.98 -4.30
C ASP A 163 10.21 4.10 -5.54
N LEU A 164 10.12 2.77 -5.44
CA LEU A 164 10.32 1.84 -6.56
C LEU A 164 9.11 1.72 -7.50
N ILE A 165 7.96 2.29 -7.13
CA ILE A 165 6.73 2.20 -7.90
C ILE A 165 6.24 3.59 -8.30
N ASP A 166 5.79 3.72 -9.54
CA ASP A 166 5.14 4.93 -10.04
C ASP A 166 3.86 4.63 -10.83
N ILE A 167 3.16 5.68 -11.24
CA ILE A 167 2.01 5.60 -12.14
C ILE A 167 2.39 6.20 -13.49
N ASN A 168 2.09 5.49 -14.58
CA ASN A 168 2.24 6.01 -15.92
C ASN A 168 1.24 7.17 -16.14
N PRO A 169 1.71 8.38 -16.49
CA PRO A 169 0.85 9.57 -16.63
C PRO A 169 -0.07 9.54 -17.86
N ASP A 170 0.13 8.62 -18.80
CA ASP A 170 -0.67 8.53 -20.03
C ASP A 170 -1.83 7.53 -19.87
N ASP A 171 -1.59 6.41 -19.20
CA ASP A 171 -2.58 5.32 -19.14
C ASP A 171 -3.06 4.93 -17.73
N GLY A 172 -2.45 5.48 -16.68
CA GLY A 172 -2.80 5.23 -15.28
C GLY A 172 -2.35 3.88 -14.74
N ARG A 173 -1.55 3.09 -15.48
CA ARG A 173 -1.00 1.84 -14.98
C ARG A 173 0.12 2.09 -13.96
N ALA A 174 0.16 1.27 -12.93
CA ALA A 174 1.31 1.20 -12.05
C ALA A 174 2.48 0.55 -12.80
N MET A 175 3.66 1.13 -12.64
CA MET A 175 4.90 0.74 -13.31
C MET A 175 6.09 0.87 -12.35
N PRO A 176 7.22 0.17 -12.60
CA PRO A 176 8.47 0.48 -11.93
C PRO A 176 8.84 1.95 -12.14
N SER A 177 9.29 2.61 -11.09
CA SER A 177 9.75 4.00 -11.16
C SER A 177 11.12 4.11 -11.83
N MET A 178 11.50 5.33 -12.21
CA MET A 178 12.82 5.61 -12.79
C MET A 178 14.00 5.29 -11.87
N VAL A 179 13.79 5.22 -10.54
CA VAL A 179 14.84 4.89 -9.55
C VAL A 179 15.03 3.37 -9.37
N CYS A 180 14.30 2.54 -10.12
CA CYS A 180 14.54 1.11 -10.24
C CYS A 180 15.82 0.80 -11.04
N ILE A 181 16.96 1.07 -10.41
CA ILE A 181 18.29 0.76 -10.94
C ILE A 181 18.60 -0.72 -10.69
N GLY A 182 18.89 -1.46 -11.77
CA GLY A 182 19.23 -2.88 -11.74
C GLY A 182 18.02 -3.82 -11.71
N ASP A 183 18.28 -5.10 -11.99
CA ASP A 183 17.22 -6.10 -12.18
C ASP A 183 16.48 -6.44 -10.89
N VAL A 184 17.16 -6.37 -9.74
CA VAL A 184 16.56 -6.63 -8.44
C VAL A 184 15.43 -5.64 -8.13
N LYS A 185 15.67 -4.33 -8.25
CA LYS A 185 14.64 -3.32 -7.96
C LYS A 185 13.47 -3.40 -8.96
N ARG A 186 13.78 -3.61 -10.25
CA ARG A 186 12.76 -3.82 -11.29
C ARG A 186 11.91 -5.05 -11.01
N LEU A 187 12.52 -6.16 -10.62
CA LEU A 187 11.81 -7.39 -10.24
C LEU A 187 10.86 -7.13 -9.05
N ARG A 188 11.36 -6.49 -7.99
CA ARG A 188 10.56 -6.13 -6.80
C ARG A 188 9.34 -5.29 -7.16
N ALA A 189 9.54 -4.24 -7.94
CA ALA A 189 8.46 -3.37 -8.39
C ALA A 189 7.43 -4.13 -9.25
N SER A 190 7.88 -4.82 -10.30
CA SER A 190 7.01 -5.55 -11.22
C SER A 190 6.21 -6.64 -10.50
N LYS A 191 6.85 -7.44 -9.64
CA LYS A 191 6.16 -8.48 -8.87
C LYS A 191 5.19 -7.91 -7.84
N SER A 192 5.48 -6.75 -7.26
CA SER A 192 4.52 -6.10 -6.35
C SER A 192 3.32 -5.54 -7.10
N ILE A 193 3.51 -4.99 -8.30
CA ILE A 193 2.41 -4.52 -9.16
C ILE A 193 1.47 -5.66 -9.52
N GLU A 194 2.02 -6.80 -9.92
CA GLU A 194 1.30 -8.04 -10.23
C GLU A 194 0.58 -8.59 -9.00
N LEU A 195 1.33 -8.90 -7.93
CA LEU A 195 0.80 -9.58 -6.75
C LEU A 195 -0.10 -8.69 -5.89
N TYR A 196 -0.03 -7.35 -5.97
CA TYR A 196 -1.02 -6.49 -5.31
C TYR A 196 -2.23 -6.16 -6.21
N GLY A 197 -2.26 -6.67 -7.45
CA GLY A 197 -3.32 -6.42 -8.41
C GLY A 197 -3.44 -4.92 -8.75
N LEU A 198 -2.32 -4.20 -8.80
CA LEU A 198 -2.35 -2.74 -8.96
C LEU A 198 -2.81 -2.32 -10.36
N ASN A 199 -2.88 -3.21 -11.33
CA ASN A 199 -3.36 -2.89 -12.69
C ASN A 199 -4.73 -3.47 -13.02
N LEU A 200 -5.52 -3.82 -11.99
CA LEU A 200 -6.94 -4.13 -12.17
C LEU A 200 -7.71 -2.95 -12.80
N GLY A 201 -8.63 -3.26 -13.72
CA GLY A 201 -9.33 -2.25 -14.54
C GLY A 201 -10.02 -1.13 -13.74
N ASN A 202 -10.64 -1.43 -12.60
CA ASN A 202 -11.27 -0.42 -11.74
C ASN A 202 -10.24 0.55 -11.12
N LEU A 203 -9.05 0.06 -10.75
CA LEU A 203 -7.99 0.92 -10.22
C LEU A 203 -7.41 1.81 -11.31
N ILE A 204 -7.18 1.27 -12.50
CA ILE A 204 -6.73 2.05 -13.67
C ILE A 204 -7.76 3.15 -13.99
N THR A 205 -9.04 2.80 -14.03
CA THR A 205 -10.14 3.75 -14.31
C THR A 205 -10.21 4.85 -13.26
N ALA A 206 -10.09 4.50 -11.98
CA ALA A 206 -10.13 5.48 -10.89
C ALA A 206 -8.92 6.43 -10.92
N ARG A 207 -7.71 5.92 -11.20
CA ARG A 207 -6.52 6.77 -11.39
C ARG A 207 -6.67 7.69 -12.58
N LYS A 208 -7.12 7.16 -13.73
CA LYS A 208 -7.36 7.96 -14.94
C LYS A 208 -8.34 9.10 -14.69
N ARG A 209 -9.36 8.88 -13.86
CA ARG A 209 -10.30 9.94 -13.47
C ARG A 209 -9.58 11.07 -12.73
N VAL A 210 -8.85 10.75 -11.67
CA VAL A 210 -8.07 11.74 -10.89
C VAL A 210 -7.05 12.47 -11.79
N MET A 211 -6.38 11.75 -12.69
CA MET A 211 -5.41 12.31 -13.62
C MET A 211 -6.06 13.33 -14.57
N ARG A 212 -7.23 13.00 -15.14
CA ARG A 212 -7.97 13.94 -16.00
C ARG A 212 -8.46 15.16 -15.22
N GLU A 213 -9.04 14.94 -14.04
CA GLU A 213 -9.51 16.05 -13.19
C GLU A 213 -8.38 17.05 -12.88
N VAL A 214 -7.20 16.55 -12.55
CA VAL A 214 -6.03 17.39 -12.27
C VAL A 214 -5.48 18.07 -13.52
N GLU A 215 -5.50 17.40 -14.66
CA GLU A 215 -5.13 17.99 -15.95
C GLU A 215 -6.09 19.11 -16.36
N ASP A 216 -7.41 18.91 -16.23
CA ASP A 216 -8.43 19.91 -16.52
C ASP A 216 -8.27 21.15 -15.62
N HIS A 217 -8.03 20.93 -14.33
CA HIS A 217 -7.70 22.01 -13.39
C HIS A 217 -6.42 22.76 -13.79
N TYR A 218 -5.38 22.04 -14.21
CA TYR A 218 -4.14 22.65 -14.66
C TYR A 218 -4.35 23.51 -15.91
N GLN A 219 -5.09 23.02 -16.92
CA GLN A 219 -5.34 23.80 -18.14
C GLN A 219 -6.10 25.09 -17.85
N ASN A 220 -7.17 25.01 -17.06
CA ASN A 220 -7.93 26.18 -16.63
C ASN A 220 -7.04 27.18 -15.84
N LEU A 221 -6.17 26.68 -14.97
CA LEU A 221 -5.21 27.52 -14.26
C LEU A 221 -4.26 28.26 -15.22
N MET A 222 -3.75 27.58 -16.26
CA MET A 222 -2.84 28.19 -17.23
C MET A 222 -3.54 29.28 -18.06
N GLU A 223 -4.79 29.07 -18.45
CA GLU A 223 -5.61 30.08 -19.15
C GLU A 223 -5.80 31.34 -18.29
N LEU A 224 -6.24 31.17 -17.03
CA LEU A 224 -6.43 32.30 -16.11
C LEU A 224 -5.15 33.08 -15.81
N LEU A 225 -4.02 32.38 -15.70
CA LEU A 225 -2.71 33.01 -15.48
C LEU A 225 -2.24 33.79 -16.71
N ALA A 226 -2.53 33.30 -17.93
CA ALA A 226 -2.19 34.00 -19.16
C ALA A 226 -3.01 35.29 -19.35
N GLU A 227 -4.27 35.29 -18.89
CA GLU A 227 -5.17 36.44 -18.96
C GLU A 227 -4.95 37.46 -17.81
N ASP A 228 -4.21 37.09 -16.76
CA ASP A 228 -4.03 37.85 -15.49
C ASP A 228 -5.37 38.24 -14.84
N GLN A 229 -6.36 37.33 -14.89
CA GLN A 229 -7.72 37.56 -14.40
C GLN A 229 -8.12 36.62 -13.25
N ASP A 230 -9.15 37.06 -12.51
CA ASP A 230 -9.81 36.31 -11.43
C ASP A 230 -8.84 35.62 -10.45
N ARG A 231 -8.06 36.44 -9.71
CA ARG A 231 -7.19 35.98 -8.62
C ARG A 231 -7.89 35.02 -7.64
N PRO A 232 -9.17 35.23 -7.25
CA PRO A 232 -9.91 34.25 -6.48
C PRO A 232 -10.03 32.88 -7.16
N ALA A 233 -10.33 32.80 -8.46
CA ALA A 233 -10.36 31.53 -9.20
C ALA A 233 -8.99 30.85 -9.26
N ILE A 234 -7.93 31.62 -9.56
CA ILE A 234 -6.54 31.12 -9.56
C ILE A 234 -6.23 30.44 -8.22
N ASN A 235 -6.48 31.11 -7.10
CA ASN A 235 -6.20 30.56 -5.77
C ASN A 235 -7.03 29.30 -5.47
N ARG A 236 -8.31 29.26 -5.89
CA ARG A 236 -9.17 28.08 -5.70
C ARG A 236 -8.65 26.88 -6.49
N ILE A 237 -8.26 27.06 -7.75
CA ILE A 237 -7.79 25.97 -8.60
C ILE A 237 -6.42 25.47 -8.13
N GLN A 238 -5.51 26.37 -7.75
CA GLN A 238 -4.24 25.97 -7.13
C GLN A 238 -4.46 25.09 -5.89
N GLU A 239 -5.42 25.43 -5.05
CA GLU A 239 -5.77 24.63 -3.88
C GLU A 239 -6.40 23.27 -4.26
N GLN A 240 -7.23 23.22 -5.30
CA GLN A 240 -7.80 21.94 -5.80
C GLN A 240 -6.69 20.99 -6.28
N ILE A 241 -5.73 21.50 -7.06
CA ILE A 241 -4.58 20.72 -7.55
C ILE A 241 -3.71 20.24 -6.37
N ARG A 242 -3.39 21.13 -5.42
CA ARG A 242 -2.64 20.77 -4.21
C ARG A 242 -3.36 19.69 -3.41
N ARG A 243 -4.67 19.82 -3.18
CA ARG A 243 -5.45 18.79 -2.48
C ARG A 243 -5.37 17.43 -3.14
N ALA A 244 -5.51 17.35 -4.46
CA ALA A 244 -5.44 16.09 -5.19
C ALA A 244 -4.08 15.38 -5.09
N THR A 245 -3.00 16.13 -4.80
CA THR A 245 -1.64 15.58 -4.66
C THR A 245 -1.24 15.31 -3.21
N ARG A 246 -2.05 15.64 -2.21
CA ARG A 246 -1.73 15.35 -0.81
C ARG A 246 -1.85 13.87 -0.49
N SER A 247 -1.09 13.40 0.49
CA SER A 247 -1.06 11.98 0.87
C SER A 247 -2.39 11.46 1.44
N ASP A 248 -3.32 12.33 1.84
CA ASP A 248 -4.67 11.96 2.27
C ASP A 248 -5.65 11.78 1.10
N ALA A 249 -5.38 12.36 -0.08
CA ALA A 249 -6.23 12.22 -1.26
C ALA A 249 -6.17 10.80 -1.86
N PRO A 250 -7.29 10.26 -2.36
CA PRO A 250 -7.28 8.99 -3.09
C PRO A 250 -6.47 9.11 -4.39
N TYR A 251 -5.66 8.09 -4.67
CA TYR A 251 -4.81 8.04 -5.87
C TYR A 251 -3.86 9.25 -6.04
N ALA A 252 -3.39 9.82 -4.93
CA ALA A 252 -2.51 10.98 -4.92
C ALA A 252 -1.24 10.78 -5.77
N ARG A 253 -0.69 9.55 -5.82
CA ARG A 253 0.45 9.28 -6.71
C ARG A 253 0.10 9.45 -8.19
N ALA A 254 -1.10 9.09 -8.62
CA ALA A 254 -1.55 9.28 -10.00
C ALA A 254 -1.70 10.77 -10.34
N ALA A 255 -2.28 11.56 -9.42
CA ALA A 255 -2.33 13.03 -9.55
C ALA A 255 -0.93 13.64 -9.69
N ARG A 256 0.01 13.25 -8.82
CA ARG A 256 1.40 13.70 -8.86
C ARG A 256 2.08 13.32 -10.18
N ALA A 257 1.95 12.07 -10.61
CA ALA A 257 2.56 11.59 -11.85
C ALA A 257 2.07 12.40 -13.06
N LYS A 258 0.77 12.68 -13.14
CA LYS A 258 0.21 13.50 -14.22
C LYS A 258 0.74 14.93 -14.21
N LEU A 259 0.79 15.58 -13.05
CA LEU A 259 1.33 16.95 -12.95
C LEU A 259 2.82 17.02 -13.28
N LEU A 260 3.62 16.03 -12.89
CA LEU A 260 5.04 16.01 -13.18
C LEU A 260 5.35 15.91 -14.67
N GLN A 261 4.42 15.39 -15.48
CA GLN A 261 4.50 15.39 -16.94
C GLN A 261 4.22 16.78 -17.55
N LEU A 262 3.42 17.61 -16.87
CA LEU A 262 2.97 18.90 -17.39
C LEU A 262 4.02 19.99 -17.15
N PRO A 263 4.15 20.99 -18.06
CA PRO A 263 5.07 22.10 -17.88
C PRO A 263 4.86 22.80 -16.53
N ALA A 264 5.91 22.97 -15.74
CA ALA A 264 5.80 23.59 -14.41
C ALA A 264 4.78 22.93 -13.45
N GLY A 265 4.22 21.75 -13.75
CA GLY A 265 3.17 21.13 -12.94
C GLY A 265 3.65 20.76 -11.53
N ALA A 266 4.95 20.49 -11.38
CA ALA A 266 5.61 20.24 -10.09
C ALA A 266 5.40 21.38 -9.06
N TYR A 267 5.25 22.65 -9.50
CA TYR A 267 5.02 23.79 -8.60
C TYR A 267 3.65 23.74 -7.90
N PHE A 268 2.71 22.98 -8.45
CA PHE A 268 1.35 22.86 -7.94
C PHE A 268 1.13 21.57 -7.13
N CYS A 269 2.12 20.69 -7.06
CA CYS A 269 2.11 19.55 -6.15
C CYS A 269 2.21 20.02 -4.69
N ALA A 270 1.47 19.34 -3.81
CA ALA A 270 1.58 19.51 -2.38
C ALA A 270 2.99 19.16 -1.90
N LYS A 271 3.50 19.99 -1.00
CA LYS A 271 4.80 19.83 -0.38
C LYS A 271 4.67 19.06 0.95
N PRO A 272 5.77 18.55 1.52
CA PRO A 272 5.74 17.89 2.83
C PRO A 272 5.11 18.74 3.94
N GLU A 273 5.26 20.07 3.88
CA GLU A 273 4.68 21.01 4.84
C GLU A 273 3.15 21.17 4.71
N ASP A 274 2.59 20.78 3.56
CA ASP A 274 1.15 20.87 3.26
C ASP A 274 0.36 19.65 3.77
N LEU A 275 1.04 18.69 4.41
CA LEU A 275 0.40 17.51 4.99
C LEU A 275 -0.50 17.92 6.18
N PRO A 276 -1.71 17.35 6.29
CA PRO A 276 -2.54 17.59 7.46
C PRO A 276 -1.81 17.08 8.70
N MET A 277 -1.78 17.89 9.76
CA MET A 277 -1.42 17.39 11.08
C MET A 277 -2.38 16.26 11.42
N ILE A 278 -1.85 15.05 11.58
CA ILE A 278 -2.64 13.90 12.05
C ILE A 278 -3.11 14.29 13.46
N ALA A 279 -4.40 14.58 13.59
CA ALA A 279 -5.05 14.93 14.85
C ALA A 279 -5.48 13.68 15.63
#